data_AF-A0AA44Y0M8-F1
#
_entry.id   AF-A0AA44Y0M8-F1
#
_cell.length_a   1.000
_cell.length_b   1.000
_cell.length_c   1.000
_cell.angle_alpha   90.00
_cell.angle_beta   90.00
_cell.angle_gamma   90.00
#
_symmetry.space_group_name_H-M   'P 1'
#
loop_
_entity.id
_entity.type
_entity.pdbx_description
1 polymer ?
#
loop_
_entity_poly.entity_id
_entity_poly.type
_entity_poly.pdbx_seq_one_letter_code
_entity_poly.pdbx_strand_id
1 'polypeptide(L)'
;MMKTLTIKDDSNQTVSYKAEIMEGTPPEMGTLYTLYDDHGKQAPQSLTVTVGKNVNVVFFSGIEVKDGRAYGFDYTVTRARTGELGAFVSYA
;
A
#
# COMPACT_ATOMS: atom_id res chain seq x y z
N MET A 1 2.72 -16.50 -5.62
CA MET A 1 1.38 -16.80 -5.08
C MET A 1 1.00 -15.59 -4.28
N MET A 2 -0.10 -14.96 -4.67
CA MET A 2 -0.61 -13.76 -4.00
C MET A 2 -0.91 -14.07 -2.54
N LYS A 3 -0.47 -13.18 -1.68
CA LYS A 3 -0.66 -13.22 -0.23
C LYS A 3 -1.50 -12.03 0.21
N THR A 4 -1.94 -12.05 1.45
CA THR A 4 -2.68 -10.93 2.03
C THR A 4 -1.71 -9.98 2.71
N LEU A 5 -1.66 -8.75 2.22
CA LEU A 5 -1.00 -7.63 2.89
C LEU A 5 -2.04 -6.91 3.74
N THR A 6 -1.80 -6.79 5.04
CA THR A 6 -2.70 -6.12 5.97
C THR A 6 -2.04 -4.89 6.57
N ILE A 7 -2.80 -3.79 6.56
CA ILE A 7 -2.44 -2.53 7.20
C ILE A 7 -3.53 -2.12 8.18
N LYS A 8 -3.18 -1.21 9.08
CA LYS A 8 -4.11 -0.53 9.97
C LYS A 8 -4.06 0.95 9.66
N ASP A 9 -5.15 1.51 9.17
CA ASP A 9 -5.21 2.92 8.82
C ASP A 9 -5.26 3.83 10.07
N ASP A 10 -5.22 5.14 9.85
CA ASP A 10 -5.24 6.15 10.91
C ASP A 10 -6.56 6.18 11.71
N SER A 11 -7.63 5.60 11.17
CA SER A 11 -8.90 5.39 11.88
C SER A 11 -8.92 4.11 12.71
N ASN A 12 -7.77 3.43 12.79
CA ASN A 12 -7.59 2.15 13.49
C ASN A 12 -8.36 1.00 12.82
N GLN A 13 -8.80 1.17 11.57
CA GLN A 13 -9.46 0.14 10.77
C GLN A 13 -8.42 -0.72 10.06
N THR A 14 -8.67 -2.03 10.04
CA THR A 14 -7.85 -2.98 9.30
C THR A 14 -8.27 -3.02 7.84
N VAL A 15 -7.31 -2.87 6.93
CA VAL A 15 -7.50 -2.96 5.48
C VAL A 15 -6.54 -4.00 4.91
N SER A 16 -7.04 -4.84 4.00
CA SER A 16 -6.29 -5.95 3.43
C SER A 16 -6.30 -5.90 1.91
N TYR A 17 -5.17 -6.28 1.31
CA TYR A 17 -4.97 -6.32 -0.14
C TYR A 17 -4.38 -7.65 -0.57
N LYS A 18 -4.80 -8.15 -1.74
CA LYS A 18 -4.08 -9.22 -2.42
C LYS A 18 -2.81 -8.64 -3.03
N ALA A 19 -1.66 -9.17 -2.63
CA ALA A 19 -0.38 -8.58 -2.96
C ALA A 19 0.70 -9.62 -3.25
N GLU A 20 1.70 -9.21 -4.03
CA GLU A 20 2.98 -9.91 -4.18
C GLU A 20 4.13 -8.94 -3.93
N ILE A 21 5.22 -9.45 -3.33
CA ILE A 21 6.45 -8.68 -3.15
C ILE A 21 7.03 -8.38 -4.54
N MET A 22 7.39 -7.13 -4.76
CA MET A 22 8.10 -6.69 -5.96
C MET A 22 9.59 -6.99 -5.80
N GLU A 23 10.05 -8.01 -6.52
CA GLU A 23 11.46 -8.38 -6.56
C GLU A 23 12.32 -7.26 -7.17
N GLY A 24 13.58 -7.17 -6.72
CA GLY A 24 14.53 -6.18 -7.25
C GLY A 24 14.27 -4.73 -6.81
N THR A 25 13.46 -4.52 -5.77
CA THR A 25 13.26 -3.19 -5.17
C THR A 25 14.60 -2.61 -4.70
N PRO A 26 14.93 -1.34 -5.04
CA PRO A 26 16.17 -0.71 -4.61
C PRO A 26 16.32 -0.66 -3.07
N PRO A 27 17.53 -0.85 -2.52
CA PRO A 27 17.74 -0.94 -1.05
C PRO A 27 17.35 0.32 -0.28
N GLU A 28 17.35 1.49 -0.93
CA GLU A 28 16.94 2.77 -0.34
C GLU A 28 15.43 2.86 -0.11
N MET A 29 14.65 2.01 -0.78
CA MET A 29 13.20 1.91 -0.63
C MET A 29 12.83 0.88 0.45
N GLY A 30 11.62 1.00 0.97
CA GLY A 30 10.99 -0.09 1.72
C GLY A 30 10.59 -1.24 0.79
N THR A 31 10.07 -2.32 1.37
CA THR A 31 9.53 -3.45 0.60
C THR A 31 8.35 -2.96 -0.23
N LEU A 32 8.41 -3.12 -1.55
CA LEU A 32 7.32 -2.79 -2.45
C LEU A 32 6.42 -3.99 -2.69
N TYR A 33 5.12 -3.73 -2.71
CA TYR A 33 4.07 -4.71 -2.98
C TYR A 33 3.26 -4.28 -4.20
N THR A 34 3.10 -5.21 -5.14
CA THR A 34 2.15 -5.06 -6.26
C THR A 34 0.78 -5.53 -5.79
N LEU A 35 -0.27 -4.78 -6.10
CA LEU A 35 -1.64 -5.10 -5.68
C LEU A 35 -2.46 -5.69 -6.82
N TYR A 36 -3.33 -6.63 -6.47
CA TYR A 36 -4.14 -7.39 -7.41
C TYR A 36 -5.62 -7.41 -7.00
N ASP A 37 -6.50 -7.51 -7.99
CA ASP A 37 -7.91 -7.82 -7.78
C ASP A 37 -8.13 -9.32 -7.50
N ASP A 38 -9.39 -9.69 -7.30
CA ASP A 38 -9.77 -11.08 -7.03
C ASP A 38 -9.51 -12.05 -8.18
N HIS A 39 -9.29 -11.53 -9.39
CA HIS A 39 -8.98 -12.29 -10.60
C HIS A 39 -7.48 -12.35 -10.89
N GLY A 40 -6.63 -11.77 -10.03
CA GLY A 40 -5.18 -11.78 -10.17
C GLY A 40 -4.66 -10.76 -11.19
N LYS A 41 -5.44 -9.74 -11.54
CA LYS A 41 -4.98 -8.63 -12.38
C LYS A 41 -4.55 -7.46 -11.50
N GLN A 42 -3.50 -6.76 -11.91
CA GLN A 42 -3.09 -5.52 -11.23
C GLN A 42 -4.25 -4.52 -11.19
N ALA A 43 -4.54 -4.00 -10.01
CA ALA A 43 -5.69 -3.14 -9.78
C ALA A 43 -5.31 -1.94 -8.92
N PRO A 44 -5.35 -0.71 -9.48
CA PRO A 44 -5.24 0.51 -8.70
C PRO A 44 -6.28 0.54 -7.58
N GLN A 45 -5.87 1.07 -6.43
CA GLN A 45 -6.67 1.17 -5.22
C GLN A 45 -6.76 2.62 -4.77
N SER A 46 -7.74 2.88 -3.91
CA SER A 46 -7.85 4.13 -3.18
C SER A 46 -8.17 3.88 -1.71
N LEU A 47 -7.61 4.70 -0.83
CA LEU A 47 -7.94 4.68 0.60
C LEU A 47 -8.26 6.09 1.07
N THR A 48 -9.38 6.25 1.76
CA THR A 48 -9.71 7.48 2.47
C THR A 48 -8.94 7.50 3.78
N VAL A 49 -8.02 8.44 3.94
CA VAL A 49 -7.22 8.63 5.15
C VAL A 49 -7.63 9.91 5.86
N THR A 50 -7.64 9.88 7.19
CA THR A 50 -7.98 11.06 8.01
C THR A 50 -6.76 11.51 8.78
N VAL A 51 -6.25 12.70 8.45
CA VAL A 51 -5.09 13.30 9.11
C VAL A 51 -5.57 14.50 9.93
N GLY A 52 -5.71 14.29 11.23
CA GLY A 52 -6.29 15.29 12.14
C GLY A 52 -7.77 15.55 11.79
N LYS A 53 -8.08 16.75 11.28
CA LYS A 53 -9.44 17.12 10.82
C LYS A 53 -9.62 17.03 9.31
N ASN A 54 -8.57 16.70 8.58
CA ASN A 54 -8.59 16.67 7.12
C ASN A 54 -8.83 15.25 6.64
N VAL A 55 -9.72 15.09 5.67
CA VAL A 55 -9.98 13.83 4.98
C VAL A 55 -9.36 13.91 3.61
N ASN A 56 -8.48 12.97 3.28
CA ASN A 56 -7.81 12.88 1.99
C ASN A 56 -8.10 11.51 1.35
N VAL A 57 -8.09 11.45 0.03
CA VAL A 57 -8.15 10.18 -0.71
C VAL A 57 -6.78 9.94 -1.34
N VAL A 58 -6.14 8.85 -0.96
CA VAL A 58 -4.85 8.43 -1.52
C VAL A 58 -5.12 7.39 -2.60
N PHE A 59 -4.67 7.67 -3.83
CA PHE A 59 -4.71 6.73 -4.95
C PHE A 59 -3.34 6.08 -5.13
N PHE A 60 -3.31 4.77 -5.36
CA PHE A 60 -2.06 4.02 -5.48
C PHE A 60 -2.24 2.76 -6.31
N SER A 61 -1.16 2.29 -6.93
CA SER A 61 -1.10 1.00 -7.65
C SER A 61 -0.27 -0.05 -6.89
N GLY A 62 0.36 0.36 -5.80
CA GLY A 62 1.26 -0.42 -4.98
C GLY A 62 1.31 0.09 -3.56
N ILE A 63 1.94 -0.68 -2.68
CA ILE A 63 2.23 -0.26 -1.32
C ILE A 63 3.72 -0.42 -1.07
N GLU A 64 4.35 0.64 -0.56
CA GLU A 64 5.68 0.56 0.02
C GLU A 64 5.56 0.39 1.53
N VAL A 65 6.22 -0.61 2.10
CA VAL A 65 6.37 -0.77 3.55
C VAL A 65 7.79 -0.40 3.95
N LYS A 66 7.92 0.68 4.72
CA LYS A 66 9.21 1.13 5.25
C LYS A 66 9.05 1.50 6.72
N ASP A 67 9.97 1.03 7.56
CA ASP A 67 10.02 1.34 8.98
C ASP A 67 8.68 1.09 9.73
N GLY A 68 7.98 0.01 9.35
CA GLY A 68 6.69 -0.39 9.94
C GLY A 68 5.49 0.44 9.47
N ARG A 69 5.66 1.34 8.50
CA ARG A 69 4.61 2.17 7.91
C ARG A 69 4.31 1.75 6.47
N ALA A 70 3.06 1.85 6.07
CA ALA A 70 2.60 1.59 4.72
C ALA A 70 2.32 2.91 4.00
N TYR A 71 2.86 3.04 2.80
CA TYR A 71 2.68 4.19 1.92
C TYR A 71 2.08 3.74 0.60
N GLY A 72 1.09 4.48 0.10
CA GLY A 72 0.62 4.32 -1.27
C GLY A 72 1.76 4.62 -2.22
N PHE A 73 1.92 3.81 -3.25
CA PHE A 73 2.95 3.97 -4.28
C PHE A 73 2.32 3.87 -5.66
N ASP A 74 2.68 4.79 -6.54
CA ASP A 74 2.23 4.78 -7.93
C ASP A 74 3.36 4.35 -8.87
N TYR A 75 3.26 3.16 -9.43
CA TYR A 75 4.21 2.59 -10.39
C TYR A 75 4.04 3.18 -11.79
N THR A 76 2.87 3.71 -12.08
CA THR A 76 2.40 3.96 -13.45
C THR A 76 2.72 5.37 -13.94
N VAL A 77 2.58 6.37 -13.07
CA VAL A 77 2.76 7.77 -13.47
C VAL A 77 4.00 8.36 -12.82
N THR A 78 4.06 8.34 -11.50
CA THR A 78 5.04 9.13 -10.73
C THR A 78 6.24 8.34 -10.24
N ARG A 79 6.12 7.01 -10.08
CA ARG A 79 7.14 6.15 -9.45
C ARG A 79 7.57 6.67 -8.08
N ALA A 80 6.60 7.13 -7.30
CA ALA A 80 6.81 7.74 -6.00
C ALA A 80 5.69 7.38 -5.01
N ARG A 81 5.95 7.68 -3.74
CA ARG A 81 4.92 7.63 -2.69
C ARG A 81 3.82 8.65 -2.98
N THR A 82 2.58 8.23 -2.87
CA THR A 82 1.40 9.08 -3.05
C THR A 82 0.75 9.51 -1.73
N GLY A 83 1.06 8.82 -0.62
CA GLY A 83 0.62 9.20 0.73
C GLY A 83 0.89 8.12 1.77
N GLU A 84 0.87 8.46 3.05
CA GLU A 84 0.84 7.46 4.13
C GLU A 84 -0.56 6.86 4.24
N LEU A 85 -0.62 5.54 4.36
CA LEU A 85 -1.87 4.78 4.50
C LEU A 85 -2.12 4.33 5.94
N GLY A 86 -1.04 4.13 6.71
CA GLY A 86 -1.10 3.74 8.12
C GLY A 86 0.03 2.80 8.53
N ALA A 87 -0.22 1.99 9.57
CA ALA A 87 0.74 1.02 10.09
C ALA A 87 0.69 -0.30 9.31
N PHE A 88 1.86 -0.86 8.99
CA PHE A 88 1.94 -2.23 8.49
C PHE A 88 1.63 -3.22 9.62
N VAL A 89 0.80 -4.22 9.33
CA VAL A 89 0.39 -5.25 10.31
C VAL A 89 1.03 -6.60 9.97
N SER A 90 0.80 -7.09 8.76
CA SER A 90 1.28 -8.42 8.35
C SER A 90 1.30 -8.61 6.84
N TYR A 91 2.04 -9.64 6.41
CA TYR A 91 2.02 -10.19 5.06
C TYR A 91 2.06 -11.72 5.14
N ALA A 92 0.93 -12.37 4.82
CA ALA A 92 0.76 -13.82 5.00
C ALA A 92 0.08 -14.48 3.80
#